data_AF-A0A938N4H0-F1
#
_entry.id   AF-A0A938N4H0-F1
#
_cell.length_a   1.000
_cell.length_b   1.000
_cell.length_c   1.000
_cell.angle_alpha   90.00
_cell.angle_beta   90.00
_cell.angle_gamma   90.00
#
_symmetry.space_group_name_H-M   'P 1'
#
loop_
_entity.id
_entity.type
_entity.pdbx_description
1 polymer ?
#
loop_
_entity_poly.entity_id
_entity_poly.type
_entity_poly.pdbx_seq_one_letter_code
_entity_poly.pdbx_strand_id
1 'polypeptide(L)'
;MTRSHRLALVAVVIAVAVPRPAPAESYPDRFVWIFGWNLGRDEDVAEITAVLDTAAQHGINGAVMSLGLDTLCKRSPEYFRRLDQVQQACRRNKLELIPAVFSVGYGGAALSHDNNLAEGLLVSGAPFAVRDGEARLVPDAS
;
A
#
# COMPACT_ATOMS: atom_id res chain seq x y z
N MET A 1 52.14 -13.65 -40.18
CA MET A 1 50.87 -13.16 -39.58
C MET A 1 50.94 -11.64 -39.47
N THR A 2 50.15 -10.98 -40.30
CA THR A 2 50.10 -9.52 -40.50
C THR A 2 49.64 -8.78 -39.24
N ARG A 3 50.18 -7.58 -39.04
CA ARG A 3 49.94 -6.67 -37.89
C ARG A 3 48.44 -6.43 -37.61
N SER A 4 47.59 -6.56 -38.64
CA SER A 4 46.13 -6.49 -38.58
C SER A 4 45.49 -7.62 -37.76
N HIS A 5 46.01 -8.84 -37.83
CA HIS A 5 45.47 -9.97 -37.06
C HIS A 5 45.78 -9.84 -35.56
N ARG A 6 46.92 -9.24 -35.20
CA ARG A 6 47.29 -8.98 -33.80
C ARG A 6 46.41 -7.89 -33.18
N LEU A 7 46.10 -6.83 -33.93
CA LEU A 7 45.18 -5.77 -33.50
C LEU A 7 43.74 -6.28 -33.33
N ALA A 8 43.26 -7.11 -34.25
CA ALA A 8 41.94 -7.73 -34.14
C ALA A 8 41.86 -8.67 -32.92
N LEU A 9 42.91 -9.46 -32.66
CA LEU A 9 42.96 -10.36 -31.51
C LEU A 9 42.95 -9.60 -30.17
N VAL A 10 43.70 -8.50 -30.07
CA VAL A 10 43.73 -7.65 -28.87
C VAL A 10 42.38 -6.99 -28.62
N ALA A 11 41.68 -6.51 -29.67
CA ALA A 11 40.35 -5.93 -29.53
C ALA A 11 39.30 -6.95 -29.04
N VAL A 12 39.38 -8.20 -29.49
CA VAL A 12 38.49 -9.29 -29.02
C VAL A 12 38.78 -9.67 -27.57
N VAL A 13 40.05 -9.71 -27.17
CA VAL A 13 40.45 -10.00 -25.77
C VAL A 13 39.97 -8.90 -24.82
N ILE A 14 40.04 -7.63 -25.24
CA ILE A 14 39.53 -6.50 -24.45
C ILE A 14 38.00 -6.58 -24.31
N ALA A 15 37.27 -6.91 -25.38
CA ALA A 15 35.80 -7.02 -25.34
C ALA A 15 35.28 -8.18 -24.46
N VAL A 16 36.08 -9.24 -24.27
CA VAL A 16 35.76 -10.38 -23.40
C VAL A 16 36.16 -10.14 -21.93
N ALA A 17 37.17 -9.29 -21.69
CA ALA A 17 37.68 -8.99 -20.36
C ALA A 17 36.92 -7.87 -19.63
N VAL A 18 35.99 -7.17 -20.29
CA VAL A 18 35.13 -6.18 -19.61
C VAL A 18 34.17 -6.94 -18.68
N PRO A 19 34.20 -6.69 -17.35
CA PRO A 19 33.23 -7.27 -16.44
C PRO A 19 31.84 -6.83 -16.89
N ARG A 20 30.99 -7.79 -17.26
CA ARG A 20 29.58 -7.48 -17.47
C ARG A 20 28.98 -7.14 -16.11
N PRO A 21 28.24 -6.03 -15.99
CA PRO A 21 27.44 -5.83 -14.79
C PRO A 21 26.55 -7.06 -14.63
N ALA A 22 26.52 -7.60 -13.41
CA ALA A 22 25.59 -8.66 -13.09
C ALA A 22 24.18 -8.17 -13.49
N PRO A 23 23.34 -9.02 -14.11
CA PRO A 23 21.97 -8.64 -14.38
C PRO A 23 21.34 -8.19 -13.05
N ALA A 24 20.73 -7.01 -13.04
CA ALA A 24 19.99 -6.55 -11.87
C ALA A 24 18.98 -7.63 -11.49
N GLU A 25 18.84 -7.89 -10.20
CA GLU A 25 17.89 -8.87 -9.70
C GLU A 25 16.49 -8.49 -10.20
N SER A 26 15.88 -9.40 -10.96
CA SER A 26 14.55 -9.19 -11.50
C SER A 26 13.54 -9.44 -10.40
N TYR A 27 12.96 -8.39 -9.83
CA TYR A 27 11.86 -8.53 -8.89
C TYR A 27 10.61 -8.99 -9.67
N PRO A 28 10.08 -10.21 -9.44
CA PRO A 28 8.85 -10.65 -10.09
C PRO A 28 7.67 -9.79 -9.67
N ASP A 29 7.62 -9.42 -8.39
CA ASP A 29 6.60 -8.56 -7.79
C ASP A 29 7.10 -7.12 -7.75
N ARG A 30 6.48 -6.24 -8.53
CA ARG A 30 6.80 -4.82 -8.62
C ARG A 30 5.51 -4.08 -8.37
N PHE A 31 5.28 -3.73 -7.11
CA PHE A 31 4.00 -3.18 -6.68
C PHE A 31 4.10 -1.70 -6.36
N VAL A 32 3.01 -0.99 -6.60
CA VAL A 32 2.78 0.37 -6.09
C VAL A 32 1.77 0.31 -4.95
N TRP A 33 2.03 1.04 -3.86
CA TRP A 33 1.09 1.15 -2.76
C TRP A 33 0.19 2.37 -2.94
N ILE A 34 -1.12 2.16 -3.03
CA ILE A 34 -2.13 3.21 -3.15
C ILE A 34 -2.73 3.46 -1.77
N PHE A 35 -2.46 4.65 -1.22
CA PHE A 35 -2.93 5.09 0.10
C PHE A 35 -3.21 6.60 0.10
N GLY A 36 -3.96 7.07 1.08
CA GLY A 36 -4.32 8.50 1.22
C GLY A 36 -5.70 8.87 0.66
N TRP A 37 -6.35 7.94 -0.04
CA TRP A 37 -7.71 8.09 -0.59
C TRP A 37 -8.67 7.06 0.00
N ASN A 38 -9.96 7.38 -0.01
CA ASN A 38 -11.01 6.51 0.52
C ASN A 38 -12.22 6.34 -0.43
N LEU A 39 -12.11 6.84 -1.66
CA LEU A 39 -13.17 6.84 -2.68
C LEU A 39 -14.46 7.55 -2.22
N GLY A 40 -14.31 8.53 -1.32
CA GLY A 40 -15.41 9.36 -0.83
C GLY A 40 -15.88 10.38 -1.89
N ARG A 41 -15.00 10.74 -2.82
CA ARG A 41 -15.22 11.75 -3.87
C ARG A 41 -14.75 11.26 -5.24
N ASP A 42 -15.22 11.89 -6.30
CA ASP A 42 -14.91 11.45 -7.68
C ASP A 42 -13.45 11.74 -8.06
N GLU A 43 -12.86 12.79 -7.47
CA GLU A 43 -11.46 13.19 -7.70
C GLU A 43 -10.48 12.09 -7.28
N ASP A 44 -10.80 11.32 -6.24
CA ASP A 44 -9.98 10.19 -5.78
C ASP A 44 -9.74 9.19 -6.93
N VAL A 45 -10.75 8.93 -7.77
CA VAL A 45 -10.63 8.01 -8.90
C VAL A 45 -9.65 8.54 -9.93
N ALA A 46 -9.72 9.83 -10.24
CA ALA A 46 -8.83 10.47 -11.21
C ALA A 46 -7.38 10.45 -10.72
N GLU A 47 -7.15 10.81 -9.45
CA GLU A 47 -5.82 10.82 -8.83
C GLU A 47 -5.22 9.41 -8.75
N ILE A 48 -5.99 8.42 -8.28
CA ILE A 48 -5.56 7.01 -8.26
C ILE A 48 -5.25 6.51 -9.67
N THR A 49 -6.10 6.82 -10.66
CA THR A 49 -5.90 6.38 -12.05
C THR A 49 -4.61 6.92 -12.62
N ALA A 50 -4.26 8.19 -12.37
CA ALA A 50 -3.00 8.78 -12.82
C ALA A 50 -1.77 8.05 -12.24
N VAL A 51 -1.84 7.64 -10.97
CA VAL A 51 -0.77 6.84 -10.35
C VAL A 51 -0.66 5.45 -11.00
N LEU A 52 -1.80 4.78 -11.24
CA LEU A 52 -1.83 3.46 -11.89
C LEU A 52 -1.30 3.51 -13.33
N ASP A 53 -1.69 4.52 -14.10
CA ASP A 53 -1.20 4.72 -15.47
C ASP A 53 0.32 4.94 -15.48
N THR A 54 0.84 5.76 -14.56
CA THR A 54 2.28 6.00 -14.40
C THR A 54 3.00 4.71 -13.99
N ALA A 55 2.47 3.98 -13.02
CA ALA A 55 3.07 2.73 -12.55
C ALA A 55 3.21 1.71 -13.69
N ALA A 56 2.18 1.55 -14.53
CA ALA A 56 2.23 0.65 -15.67
C ALA A 56 3.27 1.06 -16.72
N GLN A 57 3.45 2.37 -16.97
CA GLN A 57 4.51 2.89 -17.85
C GLN A 57 5.92 2.52 -17.36
N HIS A 58 6.08 2.36 -16.04
CA HIS A 58 7.34 1.97 -15.41
C HIS A 58 7.47 0.45 -15.15
N GLY A 59 6.55 -0.37 -15.70
CA GLY A 59 6.64 -1.83 -15.62
C GLY A 59 6.24 -2.44 -14.28
N ILE A 60 5.57 -1.67 -13.41
CA ILE A 60 4.87 -2.18 -12.21
C ILE A 60 3.76 -3.13 -12.66
N ASN A 61 3.51 -4.19 -11.89
CA ASN A 61 2.55 -5.24 -12.22
C ASN A 61 1.48 -5.50 -11.16
N GLY A 62 1.52 -4.79 -10.03
CA GLY A 62 0.49 -4.87 -9.00
C GLY A 62 0.28 -3.55 -8.26
N ALA A 63 -0.91 -3.38 -7.72
CA ALA A 63 -1.31 -2.21 -6.96
C ALA A 63 -1.95 -2.65 -5.64
N VAL A 64 -1.29 -2.33 -4.53
CA VAL A 64 -1.78 -2.61 -3.18
C VAL A 64 -2.74 -1.50 -2.76
N MET A 65 -4.01 -1.84 -2.52
CA MET A 65 -5.10 -0.89 -2.38
C MET A 65 -5.54 -0.71 -0.93
N SER A 66 -5.18 0.42 -0.32
CA SER A 66 -5.65 0.83 1.02
C SER A 66 -6.82 1.80 0.93
N LEU A 67 -7.95 1.34 0.39
CA LEU A 67 -9.13 2.17 0.07
C LEU A 67 -10.31 1.95 1.05
N GLY A 68 -10.07 1.34 2.21
CA GLY A 68 -11.12 1.04 3.18
C GLY A 68 -11.99 -0.17 2.80
N LEU A 69 -11.34 -1.18 2.20
CA LEU A 69 -11.92 -2.44 1.71
C LEU A 69 -12.31 -3.42 2.83
N ASP A 70 -12.00 -3.09 4.07
CA ASP A 70 -12.32 -3.84 5.28
C ASP A 70 -13.68 -3.45 5.91
N THR A 71 -14.33 -2.39 5.39
CA THR A 71 -15.65 -1.93 5.87
C THR A 71 -16.69 -1.87 4.75
N LEU A 72 -16.61 -2.77 3.75
CA LEU A 72 -17.49 -2.74 2.56
C LEU A 72 -18.99 -2.72 2.90
N CYS A 73 -19.40 -3.40 3.97
CA CYS A 73 -20.80 -3.44 4.42
C CYS A 73 -21.35 -2.09 4.91
N LYS A 74 -20.51 -1.06 5.05
CA LYS A 74 -20.89 0.31 5.43
C LYS A 74 -20.72 1.32 4.30
N ARG A 75 -20.32 0.88 3.10
CA ARG A 75 -20.03 1.77 1.97
C ARG A 75 -21.30 2.08 1.19
N SER A 76 -21.35 3.29 0.62
CA SER A 76 -22.47 3.72 -0.22
C SER A 76 -22.36 3.14 -1.64
N PRO A 77 -23.45 3.13 -2.44
CA PRO A 77 -23.39 2.72 -3.84
C PRO A 77 -22.37 3.51 -4.68
N GLU A 78 -22.17 4.79 -4.38
CA GLU A 78 -21.22 5.67 -5.07
C GLU A 78 -19.78 5.22 -4.84
N TYR A 79 -19.46 4.75 -3.63
CA TYR A 79 -18.16 4.13 -3.34
C TYR A 79 -17.91 2.92 -4.25
N PHE A 80 -18.90 2.03 -4.40
CA PHE A 80 -18.76 0.85 -5.26
C PHE A 80 -18.61 1.21 -6.74
N ARG A 81 -19.34 2.23 -7.21
CA ARG A 81 -19.14 2.77 -8.57
C ARG A 81 -17.70 3.24 -8.78
N ARG A 82 -17.13 3.98 -7.83
CA ARG A 82 -15.74 4.45 -7.90
C ARG A 82 -14.72 3.31 -7.81
N LEU A 83 -14.98 2.34 -6.94
CA LEU A 83 -14.14 1.15 -6.82
C LEU A 83 -14.13 0.33 -8.12
N ASP A 84 -15.27 0.24 -8.82
CA ASP A 84 -15.35 -0.38 -10.14
C ASP A 84 -14.51 0.37 -11.18
N GLN A 85 -14.55 1.71 -11.19
CA GLN A 85 -13.70 2.52 -12.07
C GLN A 85 -12.20 2.29 -11.82
N VAL A 86 -11.78 2.20 -10.55
CA VAL A 86 -10.39 1.88 -10.18
C VAL A 86 -10.01 0.45 -10.60
N GLN A 87 -10.90 -0.52 -10.44
CA GLN A 87 -10.70 -1.90 -10.92
C GLN A 87 -10.52 -1.94 -12.45
N GLN A 88 -11.33 -1.19 -13.19
CA GLN A 88 -11.21 -1.08 -14.64
C GLN A 88 -9.86 -0.47 -15.04
N ALA A 89 -9.39 0.56 -14.33
CA ALA A 89 -8.06 1.14 -14.55
C ALA A 89 -6.94 0.11 -14.31
N CYS A 90 -7.02 -0.68 -13.24
CA CYS A 90 -6.05 -1.76 -12.98
C CYS A 90 -6.04 -2.79 -14.13
N ARG A 91 -7.22 -3.24 -14.58
CA ARG A 91 -7.35 -4.20 -15.71
C ARG A 91 -6.76 -3.64 -17.01
N ARG A 92 -7.06 -2.39 -17.35
CA ARG A 92 -6.52 -1.70 -18.53
C ARG A 92 -4.99 -1.66 -18.49
N ASN A 93 -4.43 -1.39 -17.32
CA ASN A 93 -3.00 -1.27 -17.08
C ASN A 93 -2.29 -2.60 -16.80
N LYS A 94 -3.02 -3.73 -16.80
CA LYS A 94 -2.50 -5.07 -16.45
C LYS A 94 -1.83 -5.09 -15.07
N LEU A 95 -2.39 -4.33 -14.13
CA LEU A 95 -2.00 -4.34 -12.73
C LEU A 95 -2.91 -5.30 -11.96
N GLU A 96 -2.33 -6.21 -11.19
CA GLU A 96 -3.07 -6.96 -10.19
C GLU A 96 -3.60 -6.01 -9.11
N LEU A 97 -4.90 -6.06 -8.84
CA LEU A 97 -5.47 -5.35 -7.69
C LEU A 97 -5.32 -6.22 -6.46
N ILE A 98 -4.52 -5.75 -5.50
CA ILE A 98 -4.20 -6.47 -4.26
C ILE A 98 -4.90 -5.73 -3.11
N PRO A 99 -5.96 -6.28 -2.51
CA PRO A 99 -6.69 -5.58 -1.45
C PRO A 99 -5.86 -5.55 -0.15
N ALA A 100 -5.57 -4.35 0.36
CA ALA A 100 -5.02 -4.20 1.70
C ALA A 100 -6.18 -4.19 2.72
N VAL A 101 -6.37 -5.32 3.39
CA VAL A 101 -7.39 -5.53 4.43
C VAL A 101 -6.73 -5.99 5.73
N PHE A 102 -7.46 -5.91 6.84
CA PHE A 102 -6.97 -6.32 8.16
C PHE A 102 -5.69 -5.60 8.59
N SER A 103 -5.65 -4.27 8.43
CA SER A 103 -4.53 -3.46 8.89
C SER A 103 -4.46 -3.41 10.42
N VAL A 104 -3.81 -4.42 10.99
CA VAL A 104 -3.53 -4.52 12.43
C VAL A 104 -2.62 -3.35 12.81
N GLY A 105 -3.09 -2.48 13.70
CA GLY A 105 -2.36 -1.29 14.15
C GLY A 105 -3.06 0.04 13.84
N TYR A 106 -3.86 0.14 12.77
CA TYR A 106 -4.68 1.33 12.50
C TYR A 106 -6.10 1.20 13.05
N GLY A 107 -6.61 -0.04 13.19
CA GLY A 107 -7.82 -0.40 13.95
C GLY A 107 -9.15 0.20 13.48
N GLY A 108 -9.14 1.26 12.68
CA GLY A 108 -10.30 2.08 12.35
C GLY A 108 -11.46 1.30 11.74
N ALA A 109 -11.18 0.25 10.97
CA ALA A 109 -12.22 -0.61 10.44
C ALA A 109 -12.97 -1.37 11.53
N ALA A 110 -12.25 -2.08 12.41
CA ALA A 110 -12.85 -2.78 13.55
C ALA A 110 -13.58 -1.79 14.48
N LEU A 111 -12.94 -0.67 14.82
CA LEU A 111 -13.53 0.35 15.70
C LEU A 111 -14.75 1.02 15.08
N SER A 112 -14.83 1.13 13.75
CA SER A 112 -16.04 1.64 13.11
C SER A 112 -17.26 0.74 13.40
N HIS A 113 -17.06 -0.56 13.65
CA HIS A 113 -18.12 -1.52 13.96
C HIS A 113 -18.49 -1.50 15.43
N ASP A 114 -17.49 -1.54 16.29
CA ASP A 114 -17.68 -1.50 17.72
C ASP A 114 -16.44 -0.89 18.37
N ASN A 115 -16.64 0.23 19.06
CA ASN A 115 -15.58 0.93 19.79
C ASN A 115 -15.04 0.09 20.96
N ASN A 116 -15.80 -0.90 21.46
CA ASN A 116 -15.37 -1.80 22.52
C ASN A 116 -14.36 -2.87 22.02
N LEU A 117 -14.08 -2.93 20.71
CA LEU A 117 -13.01 -3.75 20.16
C LEU A 117 -11.62 -3.09 20.30
N ALA A 118 -11.55 -1.86 20.82
CA ALA A 118 -10.28 -1.25 21.17
C ALA A 118 -9.64 -2.01 22.33
N GLU A 119 -8.40 -2.48 22.12
CA GLU A 119 -7.58 -2.97 23.22
C GLU A 119 -7.33 -1.81 24.20
N GLY A 120 -7.77 -1.98 25.44
CA GLY A 120 -7.46 -1.05 26.52
C GLY A 120 -6.14 -1.42 27.19
N LEU A 121 -5.36 -0.43 27.60
CA LEU A 121 -4.26 -0.68 28.52
C LEU A 121 -4.83 -1.07 29.89
N LEU A 122 -4.24 -2.09 30.52
CA LEU A 122 -4.58 -2.43 31.90
C LEU A 122 -4.27 -1.22 32.79
N VAL A 123 -5.30 -0.62 33.37
CA VAL A 123 -5.17 0.44 34.37
C VAL A 123 -5.40 -0.17 35.74
N SER A 124 -4.37 -0.14 36.60
CA SER A 124 -4.46 -0.59 37.98
C SER A 124 -4.21 0.59 38.92
N GLY A 125 -4.99 0.69 40.00
CA GLY A 125 -4.84 1.75 41.01
C GLY A 125 -5.36 3.13 40.60
N ALA A 126 -6.14 3.27 39.53
CA ALA A 126 -6.75 4.55 39.18
C ALA A 126 -7.73 5.03 40.28
N PRO A 127 -7.69 6.31 40.68
CA PRO A 127 -8.58 6.82 41.71
C PRO A 127 -10.00 7.07 41.17
N PHE A 128 -11.00 6.69 41.97
CA PHE A 128 -12.41 6.95 41.68
C PHE A 128 -13.06 7.67 42.85
N ALA A 129 -13.81 8.73 42.57
CA ALA A 129 -14.66 9.39 43.56
C ALA A 129 -16.08 8.80 43.49
N VAL A 130 -16.64 8.43 44.64
CA VAL A 130 -18.00 7.89 44.75
C VAL A 130 -18.97 8.99 45.18
N ARG A 131 -20.02 9.24 44.39
CA ARG A 131 -21.13 10.13 44.73
C ARG A 131 -22.44 9.53 44.24
N ASP A 132 -23.48 9.58 45.06
CA ASP A 132 -24.83 9.09 44.73
C ASP A 132 -24.88 7.66 44.16
N GLY A 133 -23.96 6.79 44.61
CA GLY A 133 -23.85 5.40 44.15
C GLY A 133 -23.09 5.19 42.83
N GLU A 134 -22.52 6.24 42.24
CA GLU A 134 -21.71 6.17 41.03
C GLU A 134 -20.23 6.45 41.32
N ALA A 135 -19.33 5.62 40.77
CA ALA A 135 -17.88 5.82 40.82
C ALA A 135 -17.40 6.49 39.53
N ARG A 136 -16.76 7.65 39.62
CA ARG A 136 -16.21 8.38 38.47
C ARG A 136 -14.69 8.49 38.58
N LEU A 137 -13.99 8.19 37.48
CA LEU A 137 -12.55 8.34 37.37
C LEU A 137 -12.18 9.80 37.67
N VAL A 138 -11.22 10.02 38.56
CA VAL A 138 -10.65 11.34 38.82
C VAL A 138 -9.19 11.38 38.36
N PRO A 139 -8.68 12.54 37.90
CA PRO A 139 -7.26 12.69 37.61
C PRO A 139 -6.42 12.34 38.83
N ASP A 140 -5.26 11.71 38.60
CA ASP A 140 -4.25 11.60 39.64
C ASP A 140 -3.69 13.00 39.97
N ALA A 141 -3.26 13.22 41.19
CA ALA A 141 -2.88 14.55 41.69
C ALA A 141 -1.48 15.03 41.22
N SER A 142 -0.92 14.41 40.18
CA SER A 142 0.44 14.65 39.65
C SER A 142 0.50 15.71 38.57
#